data_AF-A0A7D9J1R0-F1
#
_entry.id   AF-A0A7D9J1R0-F1
#
_cell.length_a   1.000
_cell.length_b   1.000
_cell.length_c   1.000
_cell.angle_alpha   90.00
_cell.angle_beta   90.00
_cell.angle_gamma   90.00
#
_symmetry.space_group_name_H-M   'P 1'
#
loop_
_entity.id
_entity.type
_entity.pdbx_description
1 polymer ?
#
loop_
_entity_poly.entity_id
_entity_poly.type
_entity_poly.pdbx_seq_one_letter_code
_entity_poly.pdbx_strand_id
1 'polypeptide(L)'
;MTPQLKTKIEKNTIFLCERHFKPEVIFQHAKRKSLATGAVPTENLPLKSHESKPKTRRPLVRQNTAEACSTSEGSPPVEMTSADLISDESLEEFASKIKEKIPDPWVITTCNNTEIRIELWDSSYSIPRYILHVDSGLQFSLHVYNWLLPDIHPLYTTHRRRMDSARVVDFLEAIRGEKYLICEGLRQDEHVQSIAKDPGDASHTSFSNSDVMRHSIPNRVDMDSNFGVLVVFRCVGCQLLLGRQVDEEQVICDPCKKLQKNILVQQNRKSRSSSAPAKAKAPLTACSSEKLRATVVAKRLECKQLEDKMKKLQDKIEKSAVSVSEPLEKDLMTIMSGQNLDSTPHMKFFWEQQIHLLKTKKMGRRYHPQMIRFALSIHCKSPSAYRELRDSGALILPSERVLRVTRTILNLELASLKKTLKN
;
A
#
# COMPACT_ATOMS: atom_id res chain seq x y z
N MET A 1 -28.12 13.96 3.87
CA MET A 1 -26.85 13.21 3.89
C MET A 1 -26.99 12.00 2.99
N THR A 2 -26.31 11.97 1.84
CA THR A 2 -26.30 10.82 0.93
C THR A 2 -25.60 9.64 1.62
N PRO A 3 -26.21 8.44 1.67
CA PRO A 3 -25.55 7.26 2.20
C PRO A 3 -24.24 7.01 1.45
N GLN A 4 -23.16 6.68 2.18
CA GLN A 4 -21.89 6.30 1.59
C GLN A 4 -22.12 5.11 0.64
N LEU A 5 -21.50 5.15 -0.55
CA LEU A 5 -21.65 4.14 -1.61
C LEU A 5 -21.48 2.70 -1.08
N LYS A 6 -20.55 2.51 -0.14
CA LYS A 6 -20.26 1.23 0.51
C LYS A 6 -21.49 0.59 1.16
N THR A 7 -22.29 1.37 1.89
CA THR A 7 -23.52 0.89 2.55
C THR A 7 -24.60 0.48 1.56
N LYS A 8 -24.62 1.09 0.35
CA LYS A 8 -25.55 0.70 -0.71
C LYS A 8 -25.12 -0.60 -1.42
N ILE A 9 -23.81 -0.82 -1.57
CA ILE A 9 -23.23 -2.08 -2.10
C ILE A 9 -23.60 -3.23 -1.15
N GLU A 10 -23.33 -3.08 0.15
CA GLU A 10 -23.60 -4.11 1.16
C GLU A 10 -25.09 -4.49 1.23
N LYS A 11 -25.99 -3.54 0.97
CA LYS A 11 -27.44 -3.76 0.98
C LYS A 11 -28.03 -4.16 -0.39
N ASN A 12 -27.22 -4.33 -1.45
CA ASN A 12 -27.69 -4.59 -2.82
C ASN A 12 -28.79 -3.60 -3.29
N THR A 13 -28.69 -2.33 -2.91
CA THR A 13 -29.69 -1.28 -3.24
C THR A 13 -29.22 -0.34 -4.35
N ILE A 14 -28.20 -0.74 -5.11
CA ILE A 14 -27.65 0.05 -6.21
C ILE A 14 -28.42 -0.27 -7.48
N PHE A 15 -28.98 0.78 -8.07
CA PHE A 15 -29.62 0.74 -9.38
C PHE A 15 -28.72 1.44 -10.38
N LEU A 16 -28.50 0.82 -11.53
CA LEU A 16 -27.76 1.39 -12.65
C LEU A 16 -28.77 1.76 -13.76
N CYS A 17 -28.51 2.86 -14.45
CA CYS A 17 -29.35 3.28 -15.57
C CYS A 17 -29.20 2.28 -16.74
N GLU A 18 -30.34 1.78 -17.25
CA GLU A 18 -30.37 0.79 -18.33
C GLU A 18 -29.74 1.28 -19.63
N ARG A 19 -29.69 2.60 -19.85
CA ARG A 19 -29.08 3.22 -21.05
C ARG A 19 -27.58 2.93 -21.20
N HIS A 20 -26.90 2.53 -20.14
CA HIS A 20 -25.47 2.20 -20.19
C HIS A 20 -25.17 0.77 -20.65
N PHE A 21 -26.19 -0.03 -20.93
CA PHE A 21 -26.05 -1.42 -21.36
C PHE A 21 -26.67 -1.63 -22.73
N LYS A 22 -26.08 -2.52 -23.53
CA LYS A 22 -26.70 -2.98 -24.77
C LYS A 22 -28.03 -3.70 -24.46
N PRO A 23 -29.06 -3.59 -25.31
CA PRO A 23 -30.34 -4.26 -25.09
C PRO A 23 -30.23 -5.78 -24.94
N GLU A 24 -29.24 -6.38 -25.61
CA GLU A 24 -28.99 -7.84 -25.64
C GLU A 24 -28.63 -8.44 -24.28
N VAL A 25 -28.10 -7.64 -23.34
CA VAL A 25 -27.69 -8.12 -22.01
C VAL A 25 -28.73 -7.84 -20.92
N ILE A 26 -29.89 -7.27 -21.29
CA ILE A 26 -30.97 -6.92 -20.37
C ILE A 26 -32.09 -7.96 -20.50
N PHE A 27 -32.32 -8.74 -19.45
CA PHE A 27 -33.43 -9.67 -19.36
C PHE A 27 -34.64 -9.02 -18.68
N GLN A 28 -35.77 -9.00 -19.37
CA GLN A 28 -37.02 -8.49 -18.83
C GLN A 28 -37.85 -9.64 -18.22
N HIS A 29 -38.05 -9.59 -16.91
CA HIS A 29 -38.98 -10.48 -16.18
C HIS A 29 -40.27 -9.73 -15.85
N ALA A 30 -41.32 -10.48 -15.49
CA ALA A 30 -42.67 -9.93 -15.24
C ALA A 30 -42.74 -8.77 -14.23
N LYS A 31 -41.80 -8.67 -13.28
CA LYS A 31 -41.77 -7.60 -12.25
C LYS A 31 -40.45 -6.85 -12.15
N ARG A 32 -39.42 -7.23 -12.91
CA ARG A 32 -38.07 -6.64 -12.83
C ARG A 32 -37.26 -6.85 -14.09
N LYS A 33 -36.33 -5.94 -14.37
CA LYS A 33 -35.26 -6.14 -15.36
C LYS A 33 -34.00 -6.61 -14.64
N SER A 34 -33.25 -7.52 -15.25
CA SER A 34 -31.96 -8.02 -14.73
C SER A 34 -30.90 -8.00 -15.82
N LEU A 35 -29.62 -8.03 -15.44
CA LEU A 35 -28.50 -8.08 -16.37
C LEU A 35 -27.95 -9.50 -16.45
N ALA A 36 -27.42 -9.87 -17.61
CA ALA A 36 -26.66 -11.11 -17.76
C ALA A 36 -25.48 -11.17 -16.77
N THR A 37 -25.20 -12.37 -16.25
CA THR A 37 -24.12 -12.57 -15.29
C THR A 37 -22.77 -12.14 -15.89
N GLY A 38 -22.14 -11.12 -15.29
CA GLY A 38 -20.88 -10.55 -15.79
C GLY A 38 -21.03 -9.42 -16.81
N ALA A 39 -22.26 -8.92 -17.07
CA ALA A 39 -22.47 -7.75 -17.91
C ALA A 39 -21.78 -6.49 -17.31
N VAL A 40 -21.03 -5.78 -18.15
CA VAL A 40 -20.36 -4.51 -17.79
C VAL A 40 -20.99 -3.35 -18.57
N PRO A 41 -21.04 -2.13 -18.01
CA PRO A 41 -21.55 -0.95 -18.71
C PRO A 41 -20.74 -0.71 -19.99
N THR A 42 -21.41 -0.57 -21.13
CA THR A 42 -20.76 -0.46 -22.45
C THR A 42 -20.42 0.98 -22.85
N GLU A 43 -21.02 1.98 -22.20
CA GLU A 43 -20.74 3.40 -22.44
C GLU A 43 -19.82 3.99 -21.35
N ASN A 44 -18.85 4.81 -21.75
CA ASN A 44 -17.88 5.51 -20.88
C ASN A 44 -16.87 4.62 -20.13
N LEU A 45 -16.64 3.37 -20.57
CA LEU A 45 -15.49 2.61 -20.11
C LEU A 45 -14.20 3.23 -20.68
N PRO A 46 -13.16 3.44 -19.86
CA PRO A 46 -11.86 3.84 -20.38
C PRO A 46 -11.34 2.77 -21.36
N LEU A 47 -11.05 3.19 -22.58
CA LEU A 47 -10.43 2.34 -23.61
C LEU A 47 -9.08 1.85 -23.08
N LYS A 48 -8.86 0.54 -23.11
CA LYS A 48 -7.54 -0.04 -22.78
C LYS A 48 -6.56 0.40 -23.87
N SER A 49 -5.38 0.88 -23.48
CA SER A 49 -4.32 1.30 -24.42
C SER A 49 -3.72 0.15 -25.24
N HIS A 50 -4.05 -1.10 -24.91
CA HIS A 50 -3.57 -2.29 -25.59
C HIS A 50 -4.71 -3.27 -25.82
N GLU A 51 -4.97 -3.59 -27.09
CA GLU A 51 -5.80 -4.74 -27.47
C GLU A 51 -5.03 -6.02 -27.17
N SER A 52 -5.49 -6.77 -26.16
CA SER A 52 -5.02 -8.14 -25.95
C SER A 52 -5.94 -9.07 -26.72
N LYS A 53 -5.37 -9.86 -27.64
CA LYS A 53 -6.10 -10.91 -28.35
C LYS A 53 -6.80 -11.83 -27.33
N PRO A 54 -8.07 -12.20 -27.54
CA PRO A 54 -8.78 -13.08 -26.62
C PRO A 54 -8.04 -14.41 -26.54
N LYS A 55 -7.57 -14.77 -25.33
CA LYS A 55 -6.98 -16.08 -25.07
C LYS A 55 -8.07 -17.14 -25.30
N THR A 56 -7.82 -18.07 -26.21
CA THR A 56 -8.64 -19.27 -26.40
C THR A 56 -8.73 -20.00 -25.06
N ARG A 57 -9.95 -20.14 -24.54
CA ARG A 57 -10.20 -20.92 -23.31
C ARG A 57 -9.86 -22.37 -23.59
N ARG A 58 -8.85 -22.91 -22.90
CA ARG A 58 -8.66 -24.37 -22.82
C ARG A 58 -9.88 -24.97 -22.11
N PRO A 59 -10.42 -26.11 -22.58
CA PRO A 59 -11.52 -26.77 -21.90
C PRO A 59 -11.08 -27.19 -20.50
N LEU A 60 -11.92 -26.90 -19.51
CA LEU A 60 -11.77 -27.38 -18.14
C LEU A 60 -12.07 -28.89 -18.16
N VAL A 61 -11.03 -29.73 -18.11
CA VAL A 61 -11.22 -31.16 -17.86
C VAL A 61 -11.48 -31.34 -16.37
N ARG A 62 -12.74 -31.60 -16.00
CA ARG A 62 -13.10 -32.12 -14.69
C ARG A 62 -12.63 -33.58 -14.64
N GLN A 63 -11.61 -33.88 -13.85
CA GLN A 63 -11.35 -35.26 -13.45
C GLN A 63 -12.37 -35.64 -12.39
N ASN A 64 -13.36 -36.43 -12.79
CA ASN A 64 -14.19 -37.18 -11.86
C ASN A 64 -13.38 -38.39 -11.39
N THR A 65 -13.22 -38.50 -10.08
CA THR A 65 -12.82 -39.72 -9.38
C THR A 65 -13.96 -40.73 -9.46
N ALA A 66 -13.79 -41.81 -10.23
CA ALA A 66 -14.46 -43.09 -10.02
C ALA A 66 -13.79 -44.17 -10.89
N GLU A 67 -13.56 -45.31 -10.25
CA GLU A 67 -12.96 -46.55 -10.72
C GLU A 67 -13.56 -47.09 -12.03
N ALA A 68 -12.72 -47.61 -12.93
CA ALA A 68 -12.95 -48.89 -13.62
C ALA A 68 -11.76 -49.28 -14.52
N CYS A 69 -11.53 -50.58 -14.53
CA CYS A 69 -10.45 -51.34 -15.15
C CYS A 69 -10.62 -51.51 -16.69
N SER A 70 -9.52 -51.92 -17.34
CA SER A 70 -9.38 -52.63 -18.63
C SER A 70 -8.98 -51.87 -19.91
N THR A 71 -7.75 -52.21 -20.34
CA THR A 71 -7.22 -52.46 -21.70
C THR A 71 -7.50 -51.50 -22.87
N SER A 72 -6.42 -50.88 -23.38
CA SER A 72 -6.13 -50.83 -24.82
C SER A 72 -4.67 -50.45 -25.09
N GLU A 73 -4.05 -51.18 -26.01
CA GLU A 73 -2.68 -51.10 -26.51
C GLU A 73 -2.35 -49.79 -27.25
N GLY A 74 -1.05 -49.46 -27.31
CA GLY A 74 -0.45 -48.79 -28.47
C GLY A 74 0.04 -47.35 -28.27
N SER A 75 1.29 -47.18 -27.83
CA SER A 75 2.20 -46.10 -28.25
C SER A 75 3.67 -46.47 -27.91
N PRO A 76 4.64 -46.04 -28.72
CA PRO A 76 5.92 -46.73 -28.90
C PRO A 76 6.93 -46.50 -27.75
N PRO A 77 7.91 -47.41 -27.57
CA PRO A 77 8.84 -47.31 -26.46
C PRO A 77 9.83 -46.16 -26.72
N VAL A 78 9.83 -45.19 -25.81
CA VAL A 78 11.00 -44.33 -25.62
C VAL A 78 12.09 -45.23 -25.04
N GLU A 79 13.15 -45.45 -25.82
CA GLU A 79 14.31 -46.24 -25.40
C GLU A 79 14.86 -45.70 -24.08
N MET A 80 14.57 -46.46 -23.01
CA MET A 80 15.24 -46.32 -21.72
C MET A 80 16.68 -46.77 -21.89
N THR A 81 17.62 -45.83 -21.76
CA THR A 81 19.01 -46.18 -21.48
C THR A 81 19.07 -46.97 -20.17
N SER A 82 19.71 -48.12 -20.23
CA SER A 82 19.81 -49.19 -19.25
C SER A 82 20.61 -48.84 -17.98
N ALA A 83 20.28 -47.73 -17.30
CA ALA A 83 20.97 -47.29 -16.08
C ALA A 83 20.09 -47.26 -14.80
N ASP A 84 18.76 -47.40 -14.92
CA ASP A 84 17.85 -47.36 -13.76
C ASP A 84 17.39 -48.79 -13.37
N LEU A 85 18.33 -49.71 -13.13
CA LEU A 85 18.05 -50.92 -12.36
C LEU A 85 17.89 -50.52 -10.89
N ILE A 86 16.67 -50.11 -10.53
CA ILE A 86 16.25 -49.96 -9.14
C ILE A 86 16.29 -51.36 -8.51
N SER A 87 17.34 -51.65 -7.75
CA SER A 87 17.23 -52.68 -6.72
C SER A 87 16.21 -52.17 -5.70
N ASP A 88 15.13 -52.93 -5.49
CA ASP A 88 14.21 -52.73 -4.38
C ASP A 88 14.88 -53.18 -3.08
N GLU A 89 15.91 -52.43 -2.68
CA GLU A 89 16.61 -52.62 -1.41
C GLU A 89 15.65 -52.32 -0.26
N SER A 90 15.50 -53.26 0.66
CA SER A 90 14.71 -53.07 1.88
C SER A 90 15.47 -52.25 2.91
N LEU A 91 14.77 -51.63 3.87
CA LEU A 91 15.41 -50.88 4.95
C LEU A 91 16.36 -51.76 5.79
N GLU A 92 16.03 -53.04 5.97
CA GLU A 92 16.85 -54.00 6.72
C GLU A 92 18.15 -54.36 5.97
N GLU A 93 18.07 -54.51 4.64
CA GLU A 93 19.24 -54.70 3.79
C GLU A 93 20.13 -53.46 3.76
N PHE A 94 19.52 -52.28 3.63
CA PHE A 94 20.23 -51.01 3.71
C PHE A 94 20.95 -50.88 5.06
N ALA A 95 20.24 -51.08 6.18
CA ALA A 95 20.80 -51.05 7.53
C ALA A 95 22.00 -51.98 7.71
N SER A 96 21.91 -53.20 7.18
CA SER A 96 22.98 -54.20 7.28
C SER A 96 24.22 -53.79 6.49
N LYS A 97 24.04 -53.24 5.28
CA LYS A 97 25.15 -52.81 4.41
C LYS A 97 25.84 -51.54 4.89
N ILE A 98 25.15 -50.63 5.57
CA ILE A 98 25.74 -49.37 6.02
C ILE A 98 26.54 -49.50 7.33
N LYS A 99 26.22 -50.46 8.20
CA LYS A 99 26.90 -50.63 9.50
C LYS A 99 28.42 -50.70 9.41
N GLU A 100 28.94 -51.30 8.35
CA GLU A 100 30.39 -51.46 8.12
C GLU A 100 30.98 -50.39 7.19
N LYS A 101 30.14 -49.60 6.50
CA LYS A 101 30.56 -48.66 5.44
C LYS A 101 30.50 -47.19 5.84
N ILE A 102 29.96 -46.86 7.01
CA ILE A 102 29.82 -45.48 7.42
C ILE A 102 31.18 -44.85 7.70
N PRO A 103 31.48 -43.70 7.08
CA PRO A 103 32.76 -43.03 7.27
C PRO A 103 32.84 -42.37 8.65
N ASP A 104 33.98 -42.51 9.33
CA ASP A 104 34.27 -41.75 10.55
C ASP A 104 34.26 -40.23 10.26
N PRO A 105 33.63 -39.36 11.09
CA PRO A 105 33.07 -39.59 12.42
C PRO A 105 31.54 -39.64 12.46
N TRP A 106 30.90 -40.17 11.41
CA TRP A 106 29.45 -40.38 11.41
C TRP A 106 29.08 -41.58 12.28
N VAL A 107 27.95 -41.48 12.99
CA VAL A 107 27.46 -42.53 13.89
C VAL A 107 26.01 -42.85 13.57
N ILE A 108 25.64 -44.14 13.56
CA ILE A 108 24.22 -44.55 13.52
C ILE A 108 23.66 -44.47 14.94
N THR A 109 22.74 -43.53 15.18
CA THR A 109 22.13 -43.32 16.50
C THR A 109 20.79 -44.06 16.63
N THR A 110 20.10 -44.33 15.53
CA THR A 110 18.84 -45.09 15.52
C THR A 110 18.80 -45.99 14.30
N CYS A 111 18.38 -47.25 14.49
CA CYS A 111 18.29 -48.24 13.43
C CYS A 111 17.15 -49.21 13.77
N ASN A 112 15.93 -48.85 13.37
CA ASN A 112 14.73 -49.65 13.60
C ASN A 112 14.07 -49.99 12.26
N ASN A 113 13.03 -50.83 12.28
CA ASN A 113 12.29 -51.24 11.07
C ASN A 113 11.53 -50.08 10.37
N THR A 114 11.47 -48.91 10.99
CA THR A 114 10.74 -47.73 10.48
C THR A 114 11.63 -46.59 10.03
N GLU A 115 12.79 -46.41 10.68
CA GLU A 115 13.71 -45.32 10.40
C GLU A 115 15.15 -45.64 10.81
N ILE A 116 16.07 -45.01 10.10
CA ILE A 116 17.50 -44.99 10.41
C ILE A 116 17.95 -43.54 10.54
N ARG A 117 18.73 -43.25 11.59
CA ARG A 117 19.33 -41.94 11.84
C ARG A 117 20.85 -42.05 11.86
N ILE A 118 21.49 -41.25 11.03
CA ILE A 118 22.94 -41.12 10.95
C ILE A 118 23.32 -39.69 11.32
N GLU A 119 24.16 -39.54 12.33
CA GLU A 119 24.48 -38.25 12.94
C GLU A 119 25.96 -37.93 12.83
N LEU A 120 26.27 -36.65 12.57
CA LEU A 120 27.61 -36.08 12.68
C LEU A 120 27.62 -35.04 13.79
N TRP A 121 28.44 -35.27 14.80
CA TRP A 121 28.58 -34.36 15.94
C TRP A 121 29.66 -33.32 15.70
N ASP A 122 29.46 -32.13 16.27
CA ASP A 122 30.46 -31.07 16.35
C ASP A 122 30.85 -30.90 17.82
N SER A 123 32.15 -30.88 18.11
CA SER A 123 32.67 -30.75 19.47
C SER A 123 32.24 -29.44 20.15
N SER A 124 31.90 -28.42 19.38
CA SER A 124 31.52 -27.10 19.90
C SER A 124 30.06 -27.01 20.37
N TYR A 125 29.19 -27.93 19.96
CA TYR A 125 27.75 -27.82 20.14
C TYR A 125 27.14 -29.03 20.86
N SER A 126 26.03 -28.81 21.56
CA SER A 126 25.34 -29.88 22.30
C SER A 126 24.36 -30.69 21.44
N ILE A 127 24.22 -30.31 20.17
CA ILE A 127 23.37 -30.99 19.17
C ILE A 127 24.21 -31.45 17.97
N PRO A 128 23.79 -32.50 17.24
CA PRO A 128 24.46 -32.91 16.02
C PRO A 128 24.47 -31.78 14.98
N ARG A 129 25.60 -31.65 14.28
CA ARG A 129 25.74 -30.73 13.16
C ARG A 129 24.91 -31.17 11.97
N TYR A 130 24.91 -32.47 11.66
CA TYR A 130 24.06 -33.05 10.62
C TYR A 130 23.31 -34.27 11.16
N ILE A 131 22.05 -34.40 10.77
CA ILE A 131 21.22 -35.59 11.04
C ILE A 131 20.58 -36.00 9.72
N LEU A 132 21.04 -37.13 9.17
CA LEU A 132 20.40 -37.79 8.06
C LEU A 132 19.37 -38.77 8.60
N HIS A 133 18.11 -38.57 8.23
CA HIS A 133 17.00 -39.46 8.53
C HIS A 133 16.60 -40.19 7.25
N VAL A 134 16.53 -41.52 7.30
CA VAL A 134 16.08 -42.38 6.20
C VAL A 134 14.88 -43.19 6.69
N ASP A 135 13.77 -43.12 5.95
CA ASP A 135 12.54 -43.84 6.28
C ASP A 135 12.47 -45.24 5.65
N SER A 136 11.42 -45.99 5.98
CA SER A 136 11.15 -47.33 5.43
C SER A 136 11.06 -47.41 3.90
N GLY A 137 10.77 -46.30 3.22
CA GLY A 137 10.76 -46.20 1.75
C GLY A 137 12.10 -45.79 1.15
N LEU A 138 13.16 -45.76 1.97
CA LEU A 138 14.47 -45.21 1.64
C LEU A 138 14.43 -43.73 1.24
N GLN A 139 13.38 -43.00 1.60
CA GLN A 139 13.36 -41.55 1.44
C GLN A 139 14.17 -40.91 2.54
N PHE A 140 14.91 -39.85 2.20
CA PHE A 140 15.75 -39.18 3.18
C PHE A 140 15.32 -37.74 3.45
N SER A 141 15.56 -37.30 4.67
CA SER A 141 15.50 -35.91 5.10
C SER A 141 16.77 -35.55 5.86
N LEU A 142 17.24 -34.32 5.68
CA LEU A 142 18.47 -33.82 6.29
C LEU A 142 18.15 -32.66 7.22
N HIS A 143 18.66 -32.74 8.44
CA HIS A 143 18.66 -31.64 9.39
C HIS A 143 20.08 -31.14 9.59
N VAL A 144 20.24 -29.83 9.70
CA VAL A 144 21.53 -29.20 10.06
C VAL A 144 21.30 -28.40 11.33
N TYR A 145 21.98 -28.75 12.42
CA TYR A 145 21.72 -28.19 13.75
C TYR A 145 20.22 -28.17 14.11
N ASN A 146 19.53 -29.31 13.94
CA ASN A 146 18.07 -29.48 14.10
C ASN A 146 17.17 -28.65 13.17
N TRP A 147 17.72 -27.93 12.19
CA TRP A 147 16.93 -27.26 11.17
C TRP A 147 16.72 -28.18 9.96
N LEU A 148 15.45 -28.56 9.72
CA LEU A 148 15.07 -29.39 8.58
C LEU A 148 15.23 -28.62 7.26
N LEU A 149 15.90 -29.23 6.27
CA LEU A 149 15.97 -28.66 4.93
C LEU A 149 14.58 -28.61 4.28
N PRO A 150 14.22 -27.52 3.58
CA PRO A 150 12.94 -27.41 2.87
C PRO A 150 12.74 -28.51 1.82
N ASP A 151 11.51 -28.98 1.60
CA ASP A 151 11.22 -30.01 0.59
C ASP A 151 11.67 -29.64 -0.83
N ILE A 152 11.72 -28.34 -1.13
CA ILE A 152 12.17 -27.79 -2.41
C ILE A 152 13.70 -27.70 -2.55
N HIS A 153 14.46 -28.27 -1.60
CA HIS A 153 15.92 -28.15 -1.59
C HIS A 153 16.56 -28.86 -2.80
N PRO A 154 17.56 -28.25 -3.49
CA PRO A 154 18.22 -28.86 -4.64
C PRO A 154 18.77 -30.27 -4.37
N LEU A 155 19.29 -30.53 -3.17
CA LEU A 155 19.75 -31.87 -2.76
C LEU A 155 18.70 -32.96 -2.97
N TYR A 156 17.44 -32.71 -2.60
CA TYR A 156 16.38 -33.69 -2.75
C TYR A 156 16.03 -33.92 -4.23
N THR A 157 16.18 -32.89 -5.07
CA THR A 157 15.97 -33.03 -6.52
C THR A 157 17.10 -33.83 -7.16
N THR A 158 18.37 -33.51 -6.85
CA THR A 158 19.56 -34.20 -7.38
C THR A 158 19.57 -35.68 -7.01
N HIS A 159 19.15 -36.01 -5.79
CA HIS A 159 19.15 -37.39 -5.31
C HIS A 159 17.80 -38.12 -5.48
N ARG A 160 16.82 -37.50 -6.16
CA ARG A 160 15.43 -38.00 -6.28
C ARG A 160 14.81 -38.38 -4.92
N ARG A 161 15.24 -37.69 -3.85
CA ARG A 161 14.88 -37.93 -2.44
C ARG A 161 14.94 -39.41 -2.02
N ARG A 162 15.85 -40.19 -2.60
CA ARG A 162 16.05 -41.61 -2.25
C ARG A 162 17.50 -41.88 -1.88
N MET A 163 17.70 -42.67 -0.84
CA MET A 163 19.00 -43.05 -0.30
C MET A 163 19.18 -44.56 -0.37
N ASP A 164 20.12 -45.02 -1.20
CA ASP A 164 20.51 -46.42 -1.28
C ASP A 164 21.90 -46.64 -0.63
N SER A 165 22.23 -47.90 -0.36
CA SER A 165 23.49 -48.24 0.33
C SER A 165 24.73 -47.96 -0.52
N ALA A 166 24.57 -47.81 -1.84
CA ALA A 166 25.66 -47.46 -2.76
C ALA A 166 26.03 -45.97 -2.68
N ARG A 167 25.05 -45.08 -2.52
CA ARG A 167 25.22 -43.63 -2.60
C ARG A 167 25.38 -42.96 -1.24
N VAL A 168 24.99 -43.63 -0.16
CA VAL A 168 25.02 -43.03 1.19
C VAL A 168 26.42 -42.58 1.60
N VAL A 169 27.47 -43.37 1.32
CA VAL A 169 28.84 -43.01 1.70
C VAL A 169 29.29 -41.74 0.97
N ASP A 170 29.16 -41.73 -0.36
CA ASP A 170 29.50 -40.57 -1.19
C ASP A 170 28.70 -39.31 -0.79
N PHE A 171 27.44 -39.49 -0.39
CA PHE A 171 26.58 -38.41 0.07
C PHE A 171 27.05 -37.84 1.42
N LEU A 172 27.36 -38.70 2.39
CA LEU A 172 27.86 -38.30 3.71
C LEU A 172 29.22 -37.59 3.58
N GLU A 173 30.11 -38.09 2.73
CA GLU A 173 31.40 -37.45 2.43
C GLU A 173 31.22 -36.11 1.71
N ALA A 174 30.27 -36.01 0.78
CA ALA A 174 29.99 -34.76 0.07
C ALA A 174 29.48 -33.67 1.03
N ILE A 175 28.60 -34.00 1.98
CA ILE A 175 28.06 -33.04 2.97
C ILE A 175 29.12 -32.65 4.01
N ARG A 176 29.93 -33.60 4.45
CA ARG A 176 31.02 -33.35 5.40
C ARG A 176 32.13 -32.51 4.78
N GLY A 177 32.47 -32.79 3.53
CA GLY A 177 33.53 -32.10 2.80
C GLY A 177 33.17 -30.66 2.43
N GLU A 178 34.06 -30.02 1.68
CA GLU A 178 33.88 -28.60 1.32
C GLU A 178 32.95 -28.36 0.13
N LYS A 179 32.17 -29.37 -0.29
CA LYS A 179 31.23 -29.24 -1.42
C LYS A 179 30.00 -28.42 -1.04
N TYR A 180 29.60 -28.44 0.24
CA TYR A 180 28.47 -27.68 0.75
C TYR A 180 28.89 -26.75 1.87
N LEU A 181 28.35 -25.53 1.84
CA LEU A 181 28.56 -24.52 2.87
C LEU A 181 27.24 -24.21 3.56
N ILE A 182 27.31 -23.89 4.86
CA ILE A 182 26.14 -23.52 5.64
C ILE A 182 25.86 -22.03 5.41
N CYS A 183 24.62 -21.70 5.05
CA CYS A 183 24.15 -20.34 4.88
C CYS A 183 24.39 -19.55 6.18
N GLU A 184 24.94 -18.34 6.10
CA GLU A 184 25.17 -17.45 7.24
C GLU A 184 23.87 -16.79 7.76
N GLY A 185 22.83 -16.78 6.93
CA GLY A 185 21.53 -16.21 7.29
C GLY A 185 21.43 -14.72 6.96
N LEU A 186 20.66 -13.99 7.77
CA LEU A 186 20.43 -12.55 7.66
C LEU A 186 21.45 -11.80 8.52
N ARG A 187 21.75 -10.55 8.15
CA ARG A 187 22.55 -9.65 9.02
C ARG A 187 21.88 -9.46 10.38
N GLN A 188 22.68 -9.51 11.43
CA GLN A 188 22.23 -9.43 12.82
C GLN A 188 21.98 -7.97 13.26
N ASP A 189 21.16 -7.24 12.51
CA ASP A 189 20.78 -5.87 12.86
C ASP A 189 19.66 -5.87 13.90
N GLU A 190 19.60 -4.89 14.81
CA GLU A 190 18.54 -4.78 15.84
C GLU A 190 17.12 -4.92 15.26
N HIS A 191 16.90 -4.38 14.06
CA HIS A 191 15.61 -4.49 13.40
C HIS A 191 15.26 -5.94 13.03
N VAL A 192 16.22 -6.72 12.53
CA VAL A 192 16.01 -8.13 12.18
C VAL A 192 15.66 -8.92 13.42
N GLN A 193 16.32 -8.62 14.54
CA GLN A 193 16.01 -9.23 15.84
C GLN A 193 14.58 -8.89 16.30
N SER A 194 14.15 -7.63 16.13
CA SER A 194 12.82 -7.16 16.55
C SER A 194 11.64 -7.78 15.79
N ILE A 195 11.88 -8.26 14.56
CA ILE A 195 10.84 -8.88 13.71
C ILE A 195 10.96 -10.39 13.63
N ALA A 196 11.98 -10.98 14.27
CA ALA A 196 12.18 -12.41 14.32
C ALA A 196 11.08 -13.07 15.15
N LYS A 197 10.54 -14.17 14.63
CA LYS A 197 9.57 -15.01 15.32
C LYS A 197 10.29 -16.20 15.97
N ASP A 198 9.80 -16.61 17.12
CA ASP A 198 10.29 -17.80 17.81
C ASP A 198 9.47 -19.04 17.43
N PRO A 199 10.12 -20.19 17.16
CA PRO A 199 9.45 -21.47 16.95
C PRO A 199 8.79 -21.92 18.27
N GLY A 200 7.51 -21.63 18.43
CA GLY A 200 6.74 -22.00 19.64
C GLY A 200 5.79 -20.91 20.13
N ASP A 201 5.85 -19.70 19.58
CA ASP A 201 4.90 -18.65 19.93
C ASP A 201 3.50 -18.98 19.37
N ALA A 202 2.58 -19.36 20.26
CA ALA A 202 1.20 -19.73 19.93
C ALA A 202 0.39 -18.61 19.26
N SER A 203 0.90 -17.38 19.26
CA SER A 203 0.31 -16.25 18.52
C SER A 203 0.50 -16.35 17.00
N HIS A 204 1.39 -17.21 16.52
CA HIS A 204 1.69 -17.39 15.10
C HIS A 204 1.18 -18.74 14.58
N THR A 205 -0.05 -18.75 14.06
CA THR A 205 -0.71 -19.95 13.51
C THR A 205 -0.19 -20.37 12.13
N SER A 206 0.63 -19.55 11.47
CA SER A 206 1.27 -19.89 10.20
C SER A 206 2.56 -19.08 9.97
N PHE A 207 3.60 -19.77 9.49
CA PHE A 207 4.85 -19.17 9.07
C PHE A 207 4.86 -19.02 7.55
N SER A 208 5.19 -17.83 7.06
CA SER A 208 5.38 -17.57 5.64
C SER A 208 6.86 -17.66 5.26
N ASN A 209 7.17 -17.97 4.01
CA ASN A 209 8.54 -17.91 3.49
C ASN A 209 9.14 -16.49 3.54
N SER A 210 8.36 -15.46 3.87
CA SER A 210 8.84 -14.10 4.08
C SER A 210 9.12 -13.76 5.55
N ASP A 211 8.92 -14.69 6.47
CA ASP A 211 9.17 -14.45 7.89
C ASP A 211 10.63 -14.71 8.28
N VAL A 212 11.07 -13.95 9.29
CA VAL A 212 12.37 -14.14 9.95
C VAL A 212 12.16 -15.08 11.14
N MET A 213 13.01 -16.09 11.23
CA MET A 213 13.03 -17.07 12.30
C MET A 213 14.37 -17.07 13.01
N ARG A 214 14.33 -17.29 14.32
CA ARG A 214 15.53 -17.49 15.15
C ARG A 214 15.97 -18.95 15.09
N HIS A 215 17.21 -19.18 14.68
CA HIS A 215 17.88 -20.47 14.74
C HIS A 215 18.89 -20.46 15.89
N SER A 216 18.52 -21.11 16.99
CA SER A 216 19.32 -21.17 18.22
C SER A 216 20.08 -22.49 18.30
N ILE A 217 21.40 -22.43 18.28
CA ILE A 217 22.30 -23.59 18.34
C ILE A 217 22.97 -23.58 19.72
N PRO A 218 22.65 -24.51 20.63
CA PRO A 218 23.25 -24.51 21.96
C PRO A 218 24.70 -25.01 21.91
N ASN A 219 25.59 -24.29 22.59
CA ASN A 219 27.00 -24.62 22.70
C ASN A 219 27.21 -25.64 23.82
N ARG A 220 28.25 -26.48 23.68
CA ARG A 220 28.80 -27.21 24.83
C ARG A 220 29.56 -26.19 25.67
N VAL A 221 29.08 -25.92 26.88
CA VAL A 221 29.77 -25.05 27.83
C VAL A 221 30.54 -25.93 28.80
N ASP A 222 31.78 -25.57 29.09
CA ASP A 222 32.53 -26.16 30.20
C ASP A 222 31.83 -25.82 31.53
N MET A 223 32.01 -26.70 32.53
CA MET A 223 31.23 -26.82 33.78
C MET A 223 31.01 -25.54 34.62
N ASP A 224 31.60 -24.39 34.28
CA ASP A 224 31.62 -23.16 35.10
C ASP A 224 31.16 -21.87 34.39
N SER A 225 30.35 -21.93 33.32
CA SER A 225 29.88 -20.70 32.64
C SER A 225 28.45 -20.80 32.09
N ASN A 226 27.78 -19.64 31.98
CA ASN A 226 26.42 -19.49 31.45
C ASN A 226 26.17 -20.30 30.16
N PHE A 227 24.96 -20.85 30.01
CA PHE A 227 24.49 -21.50 28.77
C PHE A 227 24.78 -20.63 27.54
N GLY A 228 25.76 -21.03 26.72
CA GLY A 228 26.11 -20.38 25.47
C GLY A 228 25.15 -20.83 24.37
N VAL A 229 24.59 -19.90 23.61
CA VAL A 229 23.74 -20.18 22.45
C VAL A 229 24.19 -19.32 21.29
N LEU A 230 24.57 -19.96 20.17
CA LEU A 230 24.77 -19.27 18.90
C LEU A 230 23.40 -19.01 18.26
N VAL A 231 23.06 -17.73 18.09
CA VAL A 231 21.79 -17.33 17.47
C VAL A 231 22.04 -16.82 16.06
N VAL A 232 21.38 -17.44 15.08
CA VAL A 232 21.42 -17.04 13.67
C VAL A 232 20.01 -16.72 13.18
N PHE A 233 19.81 -15.60 12.50
CA PHE A 233 18.52 -15.22 11.93
C PHE A 233 18.40 -15.73 10.51
N ARG A 234 17.31 -16.43 10.20
CA ARG A 234 17.11 -17.07 8.89
C ARG A 234 15.71 -16.78 8.37
N CYS A 235 15.56 -16.86 7.05
CA CYS A 235 14.24 -16.99 6.43
C CYS A 235 13.63 -18.36 6.79
N VAL A 236 12.32 -18.46 6.96
CA VAL A 236 11.62 -19.76 7.14
C VAL A 236 11.98 -20.74 6.01
N GLY A 237 12.00 -20.26 4.76
CA GLY A 237 12.38 -21.03 3.59
C GLY A 237 13.90 -21.09 3.33
N CYS A 238 14.75 -20.92 4.35
CA CYS A 238 16.20 -20.95 4.18
C CYS A 238 16.64 -22.32 3.66
N GLN A 239 17.41 -22.32 2.56
CA GLN A 239 18.00 -23.55 2.03
C GLN A 239 19.06 -24.16 2.94
N LEU A 240 19.65 -23.38 3.84
CA LEU A 240 20.64 -23.77 4.85
C LEU A 240 21.94 -24.40 4.33
N LEU A 241 21.90 -25.40 3.46
CA LEU A 241 23.07 -25.97 2.76
C LEU A 241 23.14 -25.46 1.33
N LEU A 242 24.28 -24.94 0.93
CA LEU A 242 24.51 -24.36 -0.38
C LEU A 242 25.68 -25.05 -1.05
N GLY A 243 25.53 -25.46 -2.31
CA GLY A 243 26.65 -25.97 -3.09
C GLY A 243 27.69 -24.86 -3.24
N ARG A 244 28.97 -25.17 -3.02
CA ARG A 244 30.06 -24.21 -3.12
C ARG A 244 30.15 -23.69 -4.55
N GLN A 245 29.72 -22.46 -4.75
CA GLN A 245 30.09 -21.68 -5.91
C GLN A 245 31.32 -20.87 -5.51
N VAL A 246 32.41 -21.05 -6.26
CA VAL A 246 33.64 -20.29 -6.09
C VAL A 246 33.28 -18.82 -6.34
N ASP A 247 33.73 -17.91 -5.45
CA ASP A 247 33.62 -16.44 -5.56
C ASP A 247 32.43 -15.69 -4.89
N GLU A 248 31.99 -16.07 -3.68
CA GLU A 248 31.18 -15.17 -2.84
C GLU A 248 31.80 -14.95 -1.44
N GLU A 249 32.05 -13.68 -1.06
CA GLU A 249 32.52 -13.28 0.29
C GLU A 249 31.52 -13.61 1.42
N GLN A 250 30.23 -13.80 1.08
CA GLN A 250 29.17 -14.11 2.04
C GLN A 250 28.33 -15.29 1.53
N VAL A 251 28.27 -16.35 2.34
CA VAL A 251 27.54 -17.57 2.00
C VAL A 251 26.06 -17.40 2.39
N ILE A 252 25.26 -16.74 1.54
CA ILE A 252 23.83 -16.50 1.83
C ILE A 252 22.94 -17.08 0.73
N CYS A 253 21.92 -17.84 1.13
CA CYS A 253 20.98 -18.44 0.18
C CYS A 253 20.04 -17.40 -0.45
N ASP A 254 19.52 -17.70 -1.63
CA ASP A 254 18.59 -16.82 -2.35
C ASP A 254 17.37 -16.37 -1.53
N PRO A 255 16.69 -17.26 -0.77
CA PRO A 255 15.59 -16.85 0.11
C PRO A 255 16.03 -15.81 1.15
N CYS A 256 17.17 -16.01 1.81
CA CYS A 256 17.71 -15.06 2.79
C CYS A 256 18.14 -13.74 2.11
N LYS A 257 18.84 -13.79 0.96
CA LYS A 257 19.22 -12.61 0.17
C LYS A 257 17.99 -11.77 -0.22
N LYS A 258 16.92 -12.42 -0.69
CA LYS A 258 15.66 -11.75 -1.07
C LYS A 258 14.97 -11.12 0.14
N LEU A 259 14.87 -11.86 1.24
CA LEU A 259 14.24 -11.35 2.46
C LEU A 259 15.02 -10.15 3.03
N GLN A 260 16.34 -10.22 3.06
CA GLN A 260 17.18 -9.12 3.52
C GLN A 260 16.99 -7.84 2.69
N LYS A 261 16.95 -7.96 1.35
CA LYS A 261 16.65 -6.84 0.44
C LYS A 261 15.27 -6.24 0.74
N ASN A 262 14.26 -7.08 0.98
CA ASN A 262 12.92 -6.63 1.30
C ASN A 262 12.86 -5.87 2.63
N ILE A 263 13.54 -6.37 3.67
CA ILE A 263 13.64 -5.70 4.97
C ILE A 263 14.25 -4.30 4.79
N LEU A 264 15.37 -4.20 4.07
CA LEU A 264 16.04 -2.92 3.81
C LEU A 264 15.15 -1.93 3.04
N VAL A 265 14.42 -2.41 2.02
CA VAL A 265 13.46 -1.58 1.27
C VAL A 265 12.32 -1.09 2.18
N GLN A 266 11.81 -1.94 3.06
CA GLN A 266 10.75 -1.55 3.99
C GLN A 266 11.24 -0.50 5.01
N GLN A 267 12.45 -0.66 5.55
CA GLN A 267 13.07 0.34 6.43
C GLN A 267 13.23 1.69 5.72
N ASN A 268 13.78 1.69 4.50
CA ASN A 268 13.95 2.89 3.70
C ASN A 268 12.63 3.57 3.33
N ARG A 269 11.56 2.80 3.11
CA ARG A 269 10.22 3.36 2.89
C ARG A 269 9.65 3.99 4.16
N LYS A 270 9.85 3.37 5.32
CA LYS A 270 9.39 3.91 6.61
C LYS A 270 10.11 5.23 6.95
N SER A 271 11.45 5.28 6.79
CA SER A 271 12.24 6.49 7.05
C SER A 271 11.93 7.64 6.07
N ARG A 272 11.67 7.33 4.79
CA ARG A 272 11.19 8.34 3.82
C ARG A 272 9.78 8.82 4.12
N SER A 273 8.91 7.94 4.62
CA SER A 273 7.53 8.30 4.97
C SER A 273 7.45 9.20 6.22
N SER A 274 8.34 9.02 7.19
CA SER A 274 8.42 9.87 8.39
C SER A 274 8.93 11.27 8.07
N SER A 275 9.87 11.38 7.12
CA SER A 275 10.45 12.65 6.66
C SER A 275 9.64 13.38 5.58
N ALA A 276 8.72 12.70 4.88
CA ALA A 276 7.87 13.32 3.88
C ALA A 276 6.77 14.20 4.50
N PRO A 277 6.40 15.35 3.88
CA PRO A 277 5.31 16.20 4.33
C PRO A 277 3.97 15.46 4.52
N ALA A 278 3.18 15.90 5.49
CA ALA A 278 1.85 15.38 5.72
C ALA A 278 0.90 15.71 4.55
N LYS A 279 -0.03 14.79 4.27
CA LYS A 279 -1.09 15.03 3.28
C LYS A 279 -2.05 16.11 3.77
N ALA A 280 -2.67 16.82 2.84
CA ALA A 280 -3.70 17.81 3.16
C ALA A 280 -4.81 17.16 4.01
N LYS A 281 -5.19 17.82 5.12
CA LYS A 281 -6.19 17.35 6.11
C LYS A 281 -5.79 16.08 6.90
N ALA A 282 -4.51 15.70 6.94
CA ALA A 282 -4.07 14.66 7.85
C ALA A 282 -4.29 15.09 9.32
N PRO A 283 -4.82 14.21 10.19
CA PRO A 283 -5.02 14.54 11.60
C PRO A 283 -3.67 14.77 12.28
N LEU A 284 -3.54 15.90 12.98
CA LEU A 284 -2.29 16.31 13.63
C LEU A 284 -1.83 15.33 14.71
N THR A 285 -2.78 14.70 15.39
CA THR A 285 -2.53 13.69 16.44
C THR A 285 -1.87 12.42 15.92
N ALA A 286 -2.01 12.11 14.63
CA ALA A 286 -1.42 10.92 14.00
C ALA A 286 -0.10 11.21 13.26
N CYS A 287 0.34 12.47 13.21
CA CYS A 287 1.58 12.86 12.54
C CYS A 287 2.74 12.88 13.54
N SER A 288 3.89 12.31 13.15
CA SER A 288 5.10 12.41 13.94
C SER A 288 5.66 13.85 13.95
N SER A 289 6.45 14.18 14.97
CA SER A 289 7.12 15.48 15.08
C SER A 289 7.97 15.83 13.85
N GLU A 290 8.73 14.87 13.33
CA GLU A 290 9.54 15.02 12.12
C GLU A 290 8.68 15.37 10.89
N LYS A 291 7.55 14.67 10.74
CA LYS A 291 6.61 14.87 9.64
C LYS A 291 5.96 16.26 9.67
N LEU A 292 5.65 16.75 10.86
CA LEU A 292 5.14 18.10 11.06
C LEU A 292 6.18 19.16 10.69
N ARG A 293 7.45 18.99 11.11
CA ARG A 293 8.56 19.88 10.72
C ARG A 293 8.72 19.96 9.20
N ALA A 294 8.75 18.80 8.53
CA ALA A 294 8.82 18.73 7.07
C ALA A 294 7.64 19.45 6.40
N THR A 295 6.43 19.32 6.96
CA THR A 295 5.22 19.99 6.47
C THR A 295 5.32 21.52 6.59
N VAL A 296 5.81 22.03 7.73
CA VAL A 296 5.98 23.46 7.95
C VAL A 296 7.01 24.05 6.99
N VAL A 297 8.14 23.37 6.79
CA VAL A 297 9.17 23.79 5.82
C VAL A 297 8.60 23.86 4.41
N ALA A 298 7.90 22.80 3.97
CA ALA A 298 7.27 22.76 2.65
C ALA A 298 6.24 23.88 2.46
N LYS A 299 5.39 24.15 3.47
CA LYS A 299 4.38 25.21 3.40
C LYS A 299 4.98 26.61 3.42
N ARG A 300 6.04 26.85 4.20
CA ARG A 300 6.76 28.13 4.16
C ARG A 300 7.37 28.41 2.80
N LEU A 301 7.93 27.38 2.15
CA LEU A 301 8.46 27.49 0.79
C LEU A 301 7.35 27.82 -0.22
N GLU A 302 6.20 27.14 -0.12
CA GLU A 302 5.04 27.40 -0.98
C GLU A 302 4.51 28.83 -0.80
N CYS A 303 4.37 29.31 0.44
CA CYS A 303 3.97 30.70 0.71
C CYS A 303 4.93 31.70 0.07
N LYS A 304 6.24 31.52 0.25
CA LYS A 304 7.25 32.39 -0.36
C LYS A 304 7.14 32.43 -1.89
N GLN A 305 6.95 31.27 -2.52
CA GLN A 305 6.77 31.20 -3.98
C GLN A 305 5.50 31.91 -4.46
N LEU A 306 4.41 31.84 -3.68
CA LEU A 306 3.16 32.53 -4.01
C LEU A 306 3.29 34.04 -3.84
N GLU A 307 3.96 34.49 -2.77
CA GLU A 307 4.29 35.90 -2.53
C GLU A 307 5.14 36.48 -3.68
N ASP A 308 6.17 35.76 -4.11
CA ASP A 308 7.01 36.15 -5.25
C ASP A 308 6.20 36.26 -6.55
N LYS A 309 5.24 35.35 -6.78
CA LYS A 309 4.34 35.41 -7.94
C LYS A 309 3.38 36.59 -7.87
N MET A 310 2.81 36.87 -6.70
CA MET A 310 1.92 38.01 -6.48
C MET A 310 2.65 39.32 -6.76
N LYS A 311 3.88 39.47 -6.25
CA LYS A 311 4.71 40.64 -6.51
C LYS A 311 5.00 40.84 -8.00
N LYS A 312 5.38 39.76 -8.70
CA LYS A 312 5.59 39.80 -10.15
C LYS A 312 4.35 40.22 -10.94
N LEU A 313 3.15 39.84 -10.48
CA LEU A 313 1.90 40.24 -11.13
C LEU A 313 1.58 41.71 -10.87
N GLN A 314 1.79 42.19 -9.64
CA GLN A 314 1.65 43.60 -9.30
C GLN A 314 2.59 44.48 -10.14
N ASP A 315 3.87 44.10 -10.22
CA ASP A 315 4.87 44.81 -11.04
C ASP A 315 4.47 44.87 -12.52
N LYS A 316 3.84 43.80 -13.05
CA LYS A 316 3.34 43.78 -14.43
C LYS A 316 2.17 44.73 -14.61
N ILE A 317 1.22 44.73 -13.67
CA ILE A 317 0.06 45.62 -13.71
C ILE A 317 0.55 47.07 -13.70
N GLU A 318 1.43 47.45 -12.76
CA GLU A 318 1.98 48.80 -12.66
C GLU A 318 2.71 49.24 -13.93
N LYS A 319 3.51 48.36 -14.54
CA LYS A 319 4.20 48.66 -15.81
C LYS A 319 3.27 48.79 -17.01
N SER A 320 2.12 48.10 -16.98
CA SER A 320 1.09 48.16 -18.03
C SER A 320 0.00 49.19 -17.76
N ALA A 321 0.01 49.81 -16.58
CA ALA A 321 -1.03 50.74 -16.17
C ALA A 321 -0.85 52.07 -16.90
N VAL A 322 -1.88 52.47 -17.64
CA VAL A 322 -1.98 53.80 -18.23
C VAL A 322 -2.55 54.73 -17.17
N SER A 323 -1.84 55.82 -16.85
CA SER A 323 -2.36 56.83 -15.94
C SER A 323 -3.58 57.52 -16.56
N VAL A 324 -4.66 57.62 -15.79
CA VAL A 324 -5.80 58.45 -16.16
C VAL A 324 -5.33 59.91 -16.10
N SER A 325 -5.42 60.62 -17.23
CA SER A 325 -4.99 62.01 -17.29
C SER A 325 -5.89 62.90 -16.41
N GLU A 326 -5.32 63.94 -15.81
CA GLU A 326 -6.07 64.89 -14.97
C GLU A 326 -7.32 65.50 -15.65
N PRO A 327 -7.32 65.76 -16.98
CA PRO A 327 -8.53 66.15 -17.71
C PRO A 327 -9.59 65.04 -17.75
N LEU A 328 -9.19 63.78 -17.97
CA LEU A 328 -10.11 62.65 -18.00
C LEU A 328 -10.69 62.37 -16.61
N GLU A 329 -9.92 62.57 -15.54
CA GLU A 329 -10.43 62.48 -14.16
C GLU A 329 -11.49 63.57 -13.89
N LYS A 330 -11.23 64.81 -14.32
CA LYS A 330 -12.21 65.91 -14.22
C LYS A 330 -13.43 65.66 -15.10
N ASP A 331 -13.26 65.10 -16.29
CA ASP A 331 -14.36 64.74 -17.19
C ASP A 331 -15.20 63.59 -16.61
N LEU A 332 -14.59 62.55 -16.04
CA LEU A 332 -15.30 61.47 -15.35
C LEU A 332 -16.09 62.01 -14.16
N MET A 333 -15.49 62.89 -13.36
CA MET A 333 -16.19 63.55 -12.26
C MET A 333 -17.32 64.47 -12.75
N THR A 334 -17.15 65.15 -13.88
CA THR A 334 -18.16 65.98 -14.54
C THR A 334 -19.30 65.13 -15.14
N ILE A 335 -18.99 63.99 -15.75
CA ILE A 335 -19.97 63.03 -16.29
C ILE A 335 -20.78 62.40 -15.16
N MET A 336 -20.10 61.97 -14.08
CA MET A 336 -20.77 61.43 -12.89
C MET A 336 -21.64 62.47 -12.17
N SER A 337 -21.31 63.76 -12.27
CA SER A 337 -22.10 64.85 -11.68
C SER A 337 -23.15 65.46 -12.62
N GLY A 338 -23.01 65.27 -13.93
CA GLY A 338 -23.69 66.09 -14.95
C GLY A 338 -24.67 65.40 -15.89
N GLN A 339 -24.79 64.07 -15.93
CA GLN A 339 -25.71 63.42 -16.88
C GLN A 339 -26.88 62.71 -16.20
N ASN A 340 -27.92 63.50 -15.91
CA ASN A 340 -29.25 63.02 -15.56
C ASN A 340 -30.20 63.19 -16.75
N LEU A 341 -29.95 62.46 -17.84
CA LEU A 341 -30.98 62.20 -18.84
C LEU A 341 -31.75 60.95 -18.34
N ASP A 342 -32.98 61.17 -17.85
CA ASP A 342 -33.99 60.16 -17.47
C ASP A 342 -33.72 59.21 -16.29
N SER A 343 -32.83 59.56 -15.36
CA SER A 343 -32.64 58.76 -14.15
C SER A 343 -33.75 58.98 -13.11
N THR A 344 -34.18 57.91 -12.44
CA THR A 344 -35.18 58.00 -11.36
C THR A 344 -34.63 58.82 -10.18
N PRO A 345 -35.47 59.50 -9.38
CA PRO A 345 -35.02 60.26 -8.20
C PRO A 345 -34.14 59.44 -7.24
N HIS A 346 -34.40 58.13 -7.13
CA HIS A 346 -33.58 57.22 -6.33
C HIS A 346 -32.17 57.03 -6.89
N MET A 347 -32.04 56.90 -8.22
CA MET A 347 -30.74 56.70 -8.87
C MET A 347 -29.89 57.99 -8.81
N LYS A 348 -30.52 59.16 -8.94
CA LYS A 348 -29.86 60.47 -8.72
C LYS A 348 -29.24 60.52 -7.33
N PHE A 349 -30.06 60.25 -6.32
CA PHE A 349 -29.63 60.24 -4.93
C PHE A 349 -28.53 59.20 -4.66
N PHE A 350 -28.61 58.02 -5.26
CA PHE A 350 -27.58 56.98 -5.12
C PHE A 350 -26.21 57.48 -5.60
N TRP A 351 -26.15 58.10 -6.78
CA TRP A 351 -24.90 58.61 -7.33
C TRP A 351 -24.34 59.80 -6.56
N GLU A 352 -25.20 60.71 -6.09
CA GLU A 352 -24.80 61.79 -5.18
C GLU A 352 -24.12 61.24 -3.92
N GLN A 353 -24.68 60.18 -3.33
CA GLN A 353 -24.08 59.53 -2.17
C GLN A 353 -22.78 58.79 -2.51
N GLN A 354 -22.66 58.14 -3.67
CA GLN A 354 -21.41 57.52 -4.12
C GLN A 354 -20.29 58.56 -4.28
N ILE A 355 -20.58 59.70 -4.91
CA ILE A 355 -19.64 60.81 -5.07
C ILE A 355 -19.21 61.37 -3.70
N HIS A 356 -20.16 61.54 -2.77
CA HIS A 356 -19.84 61.97 -1.42
C HIS A 356 -18.93 60.97 -0.67
N LEU A 357 -19.20 59.67 -0.82
CA LEU A 357 -18.41 58.61 -0.20
C LEU A 357 -17.01 58.49 -0.83
N LEU A 358 -16.86 58.78 -2.12
CA LEU A 358 -15.56 58.85 -2.80
C LEU A 358 -14.69 59.97 -2.21
N LYS A 359 -15.27 61.13 -1.94
CA LYS A 359 -14.58 62.28 -1.32
C LYS A 359 -14.26 62.05 0.17
N THR A 360 -14.97 61.15 0.83
CA THR A 360 -14.81 60.88 2.27
C THR A 360 -13.72 59.83 2.54
N LYS A 361 -12.94 60.04 3.60
CA LYS A 361 -11.92 59.08 4.08
C LYS A 361 -12.50 57.66 4.21
N LYS A 362 -11.69 56.64 3.92
CA LYS A 362 -12.12 55.22 3.92
C LYS A 362 -12.61 54.73 5.29
N MET A 363 -12.10 55.31 6.39
CA MET A 363 -12.44 54.91 7.76
C MET A 363 -13.61 55.73 8.31
N GLY A 364 -14.60 55.06 8.90
CA GLY A 364 -15.71 55.73 9.62
C GLY A 364 -16.84 56.27 8.75
N ARG A 365 -16.97 55.82 7.50
CA ARG A 365 -18.05 56.24 6.59
C ARG A 365 -19.43 55.94 7.19
N ARG A 366 -20.25 56.97 7.33
CA ARG A 366 -21.67 56.84 7.70
C ARG A 366 -22.50 56.74 6.44
N TYR A 367 -23.22 55.63 6.28
CA TYR A 367 -24.08 55.41 5.11
C TYR A 367 -25.47 56.01 5.36
N HIS A 368 -25.99 56.72 4.37
CA HIS A 368 -27.38 57.18 4.41
C HIS A 368 -28.36 55.99 4.43
N PRO A 369 -29.51 56.06 5.13
CA PRO A 369 -30.47 54.95 5.20
C PRO A 369 -30.93 54.41 3.84
N GLN A 370 -31.11 55.29 2.84
CA GLN A 370 -31.48 54.89 1.48
C GLN A 370 -30.38 54.07 0.77
N MET A 371 -29.11 54.37 1.03
CA MET A 371 -27.98 53.59 0.54
C MET A 371 -27.96 52.19 1.15
N ILE A 372 -28.26 52.09 2.45
CA ILE A 372 -28.35 50.80 3.15
C ILE A 372 -29.53 49.98 2.60
N ARG A 373 -30.68 50.62 2.35
CA ARG A 373 -31.85 49.97 1.73
C ARG A 373 -31.54 49.44 0.33
N PHE A 374 -30.85 50.22 -0.49
CA PHE A 374 -30.40 49.77 -1.81
C PHE A 374 -29.43 48.59 -1.73
N ALA A 375 -28.43 48.67 -0.85
CA ALA A 375 -27.47 47.59 -0.61
C ALA A 375 -28.16 46.31 -0.10
N LEU A 376 -29.15 46.43 0.79
CA LEU A 376 -30.00 45.33 1.24
C LEU A 376 -30.80 44.71 0.08
N SER A 377 -31.36 45.54 -0.82
CA SER A 377 -32.10 45.07 -1.99
C SER A 377 -31.23 44.19 -2.90
N ILE A 378 -30.00 44.63 -3.20
CA ILE A 378 -29.05 43.86 -4.00
C ILE A 378 -28.64 42.59 -3.27
N HIS A 379 -28.22 42.69 -2.01
CA HIS A 379 -27.76 41.55 -1.22
C HIS A 379 -28.85 40.50 -1.03
N CYS A 380 -30.12 40.90 -0.86
CA CYS A 380 -31.24 39.97 -0.75
C CYS A 380 -31.54 39.24 -2.06
N LYS A 381 -31.29 39.88 -3.22
CA LYS A 381 -31.46 39.25 -4.54
C LYS A 381 -30.28 38.33 -4.89
N SER A 382 -29.05 38.76 -4.64
CA SER A 382 -27.84 37.97 -4.89
C SER A 382 -26.69 38.41 -3.96
N PRO A 383 -26.41 37.63 -2.89
CA PRO A 383 -25.27 37.91 -2.01
C PRO A 383 -23.91 37.79 -2.71
N SER A 384 -23.79 36.90 -3.70
CA SER A 384 -22.54 36.73 -4.45
C SER A 384 -22.23 37.94 -5.34
N ALA A 385 -23.23 38.45 -6.08
CA ALA A 385 -23.05 39.66 -6.88
C ALA A 385 -22.76 40.89 -6.01
N TYR A 386 -23.36 40.96 -4.81
CA TYR A 386 -23.05 42.03 -3.86
C TYR A 386 -21.58 42.01 -3.41
N ARG A 387 -21.03 40.83 -3.08
CA ARG A 387 -19.61 40.69 -2.70
C ARG A 387 -18.70 41.11 -3.83
N GLU A 388 -18.97 40.65 -5.05
CA GLU A 388 -18.16 40.99 -6.21
C GLU A 388 -18.16 42.50 -6.49
N LEU A 389 -19.31 43.17 -6.46
CA LEU A 389 -19.42 44.62 -6.65
C LEU A 389 -18.69 45.43 -5.56
N ARG A 390 -18.64 44.89 -4.35
CA ARG A 390 -17.95 45.53 -3.22
C ARG A 390 -16.44 45.26 -3.23
N ASP A 391 -16.03 44.02 -3.47
CA ASP A 391 -14.63 43.58 -3.39
C ASP A 391 -13.83 44.05 -4.61
N SER A 392 -14.48 44.22 -5.77
CA SER A 392 -13.91 44.88 -6.95
C SER A 392 -13.64 46.37 -6.74
N GLY A 393 -14.26 46.99 -5.73
CA GLY A 393 -14.17 48.43 -5.49
C GLY A 393 -14.94 49.29 -6.48
N ALA A 394 -15.74 48.68 -7.38
CA ALA A 394 -16.55 49.39 -8.36
C ALA A 394 -17.60 50.30 -7.72
N LEU A 395 -18.14 49.91 -6.56
CA LEU A 395 -19.09 50.70 -5.77
C LEU A 395 -18.68 50.75 -4.30
N ILE A 396 -18.87 51.91 -3.66
CA ILE A 396 -18.67 52.04 -2.22
C ILE A 396 -19.93 51.56 -1.51
N LEU A 397 -19.89 50.32 -1.03
CA LEU A 397 -21.04 49.66 -0.39
C LEU A 397 -20.75 49.27 1.08
N PRO A 398 -21.78 49.23 1.95
CA PRO A 398 -21.66 48.76 3.33
C PRO A 398 -21.08 47.34 3.44
N SER A 399 -20.51 47.00 4.59
CA SER A 399 -20.09 45.62 4.83
C SER A 399 -21.30 44.70 5.05
N GLU A 400 -21.16 43.41 4.75
CA GLU A 400 -22.19 42.41 5.06
C GLU A 400 -22.54 42.35 6.54
N ARG A 401 -21.58 42.70 7.42
CA ARG A 401 -21.84 42.84 8.86
C ARG A 401 -22.84 43.95 9.13
N VAL A 402 -22.65 45.12 8.52
CA VAL A 402 -23.59 46.26 8.64
C VAL A 402 -24.97 45.83 8.14
N LEU A 403 -25.06 45.23 6.95
CA LEU A 403 -26.33 44.76 6.39
C LEU A 403 -27.06 43.75 7.29
N ARG A 404 -26.33 42.80 7.90
CA ARG A 404 -26.91 41.85 8.86
C ARG A 404 -27.49 42.56 10.08
N VAL A 405 -26.75 43.51 10.67
CA VAL A 405 -27.22 44.28 11.82
C VAL A 405 -28.47 45.09 11.46
N THR A 406 -28.47 45.80 10.33
CA THR A 406 -29.64 46.59 9.91
C THR A 406 -30.84 45.72 9.61
N ARG A 407 -30.64 44.54 8.99
CA ARG A 407 -31.72 43.57 8.76
C ARG A 407 -32.34 43.08 10.06
N THR A 408 -31.53 42.80 11.08
CA THR A 408 -32.03 42.39 12.40
C THR A 408 -32.87 43.49 13.03
N ILE A 409 -32.43 44.75 12.98
CA ILE A 409 -33.17 45.90 13.50
C ILE A 409 -34.52 46.05 12.80
N LEU A 410 -34.54 46.04 11.46
CA LEU A 410 -35.77 46.16 10.67
C LEU A 410 -36.77 45.03 10.96
N ASN A 411 -36.27 43.80 11.17
CA ASN A 411 -37.13 42.67 11.53
C ASN A 411 -37.76 42.82 12.92
N LEU A 412 -37.02 43.39 13.89
CA LEU A 412 -37.51 43.66 15.24
C LEU A 412 -38.57 44.78 15.22
N GLU A 413 -38.35 45.83 14.45
CA GLU A 413 -39.33 46.92 14.26
C GLU A 413 -40.62 46.43 13.59
N LEU A 414 -40.51 45.59 12.54
CA LEU A 414 -41.65 44.95 11.90
C LEU A 414 -42.42 44.02 12.86
N ALA A 415 -41.72 43.29 13.72
CA ALA A 415 -42.35 42.42 14.73
C ALA A 415 -43.10 43.25 15.78
N SER A 416 -42.56 44.38 16.19
CA SER A 416 -43.20 45.33 17.10
C SER A 416 -44.46 45.95 16.48
N LEU A 417 -44.38 46.44 15.23
CA LEU A 417 -45.52 47.03 14.51
C LEU A 417 -46.65 46.03 14.25
N LYS A 418 -46.32 44.77 13.93
CA LYS A 418 -47.32 43.70 13.79
C LYS A 418 -48.02 43.35 15.12
N LYS A 419 -47.36 43.60 16.25
CA LYS A 419 -47.92 43.37 17.59
C LYS A 419 -48.85 44.52 18.00
N THR A 420 -48.54 45.76 17.62
CA THR A 420 -49.41 46.91 17.85
C THR A 420 -50.60 46.99 16.88
N LEU A 421 -50.49 46.47 15.65
CA LEU A 421 -51.62 46.39 14.69
C LEU A 421 -52.59 45.22 14.95
N LYS A 422 -52.22 44.28 15.82
CA LYS A 422 -53.07 43.13 16.24
C LYS A 422 -53.88 43.41 17.51
N ASN A 423 -53.58 44.52 18.19
CA ASN A 423 -54.37 45.08 19.27
C ASN A 423 -55.14 46.28 18.72
#